data_AF-G3TN79-F1
#
_entry.id   AF-G3TN79-F1
#
_cell.length_a   1.000
_cell.length_b   1.000
_cell.length_c   1.000
_cell.angle_alpha   90.00
_cell.angle_beta   90.00
_cell.angle_gamma   90.00
#
_symmetry.space_group_name_H-M   'P 1'
#
loop_
_entity.id
_entity.type
_entity.pdbx_description
1 polymer ?
#
loop_
_entity_poly.entity_id
_entity_poly.type
_entity_poly.pdbx_seq_one_letter_code
_entity_poly.pdbx_strand_id
1 'polypeptide(L)'
;MASYFDEHDCEPLDPEQEARTNMLLELARWVRTAGRSALGRESLFNRMDFEDLGLVVDWDHHLPPPAAKAVVESLPRTAIRGSQADLKCPVCLLEFEEEETAIEMPCHHLFHSNCILPWLSKTNSCPLCRHELPTDDDTYEEHRRDKARKEQQKHRLENLHGAMYT
;
A
#
# COMPACT_ATOMS: atom_id res chain seq x y z
N MET A 1 26.89 -24.15 19.11
CA MET A 1 25.84 -23.39 18.41
C MET A 1 25.52 -22.21 19.30
N ALA A 2 26.02 -21.02 18.95
CA ALA A 2 25.61 -19.80 19.64
C ALA A 2 24.14 -19.53 19.32
N SER A 3 23.39 -18.95 20.25
CA SER A 3 21.99 -18.65 20.00
C SER A 3 21.89 -17.45 19.05
N TYR A 4 20.80 -17.37 18.29
CA TYR A 4 20.49 -16.21 17.43
C TYR A 4 20.59 -14.86 18.17
N PHE A 5 20.40 -14.87 19.50
CA PHE A 5 20.53 -13.68 20.34
C PHE A 5 21.98 -13.26 20.59
N ASP A 6 22.93 -14.20 20.60
CA ASP A 6 24.36 -13.93 20.76
C ASP A 6 25.01 -13.40 19.48
N GLU A 7 24.44 -13.70 18.30
CA GLU A 7 24.95 -13.24 16.99
C GLU A 7 24.57 -11.79 16.64
N HIS A 8 23.63 -11.19 17.39
CA HIS A 8 23.03 -9.89 17.07
C HIS A 8 23.22 -8.81 18.13
N ASP A 9 24.12 -9.01 19.11
CA ASP A 9 24.41 -8.03 20.18
C ASP A 9 23.14 -7.47 20.86
N CYS A 10 22.13 -8.32 21.07
CA CYS A 10 20.92 -7.93 21.77
C CYS A 10 21.20 -7.84 23.28
N GLU A 11 21.53 -6.65 23.76
CA GLU A 11 21.64 -6.38 25.19
C GLU A 11 20.26 -6.29 25.87
N PRO A 12 20.09 -6.82 27.10
CA PRO A 12 18.88 -6.60 27.89
C PRO A 12 18.68 -5.11 28.15
N LEU A 13 17.45 -4.62 27.96
CA LEU A 13 17.13 -3.21 28.19
C LEU A 13 17.39 -2.83 29.65
N ASP A 14 18.00 -1.66 29.83
CA ASP A 14 18.30 -1.06 31.13
C ASP A 14 17.02 -1.02 32.01
N PRO A 15 17.08 -1.38 33.31
CA PRO A 15 15.92 -1.36 34.21
C PRO A 15 15.14 -0.03 34.24
N GLU A 16 15.77 1.10 33.91
CA GLU A 16 15.10 2.39 33.78
C GLU A 16 14.24 2.50 32.51
N GLN A 17 14.66 1.85 31.42
CA GLN A 17 13.92 1.76 30.15
C GLN A 17 12.68 0.85 30.30
N GLU A 18 12.81 -0.22 31.10
CA GLU A 18 11.73 -1.16 31.43
C GLU A 18 10.64 -0.50 32.29
N ALA A 19 10.99 0.43 33.19
CA ALA A 19 10.02 1.21 33.95
C ALA A 19 9.17 2.14 33.07
N ARG A 20 9.74 2.71 32.00
CA ARG A 20 9.05 3.64 31.08
C ARG A 20 8.05 2.93 30.16
N THR A 21 8.36 1.71 29.72
CA THR A 21 7.42 0.88 28.94
C THR A 21 6.26 0.39 29.80
N ASN A 22 6.53 0.09 31.08
CA ASN A 22 5.50 -0.24 32.07
C ASN A 22 4.53 0.94 32.32
N MET A 23 5.01 2.19 32.33
CA MET A 23 4.15 3.37 32.53
C MET A 23 3.16 3.58 31.37
N LEU A 24 3.57 3.38 30.12
CA LEU A 24 2.68 3.48 28.96
C LEU A 24 1.65 2.35 28.92
N LEU A 25 2.05 1.13 29.30
CA LEU A 25 1.16 -0.02 29.39
C LEU A 25 0.16 0.13 30.55
N GLU A 26 0.57 0.71 31.67
CA GLU A 26 -0.31 1.01 32.80
C GLU A 26 -1.29 2.15 32.49
N LEU A 27 -0.86 3.20 31.78
CA LEU A 27 -1.77 4.23 31.27
C LEU A 27 -2.82 3.64 30.31
N ALA A 28 -2.42 2.73 29.42
CA ALA A 28 -3.35 2.04 28.52
C ALA A 28 -4.34 1.12 29.28
N ARG A 29 -3.90 0.48 30.37
CA ARG A 29 -4.76 -0.31 31.26
C ARG A 29 -5.72 0.57 32.06
N TRP A 30 -5.27 1.72 32.55
CA TRP A 30 -6.09 2.69 33.27
C TRP A 30 -7.16 3.31 32.37
N VAL A 31 -6.85 3.65 31.13
CA VAL A 31 -7.86 4.11 30.14
C VAL A 31 -8.94 3.05 29.91
N ARG A 32 -8.58 1.76 29.95
CA ARG A 32 -9.53 0.64 29.80
C ARG A 32 -10.41 0.42 31.04
N THR A 33 -9.92 0.71 32.25
CA THR A 33 -10.65 0.42 33.51
C THR A 33 -11.32 1.64 34.14
N ALA A 34 -10.77 2.84 33.98
CA ALA A 34 -11.29 4.08 34.55
C ALA A 34 -12.32 4.80 33.66
N GLY A 35 -12.53 4.35 32.42
CA GLY A 35 -13.53 4.92 31.49
C GLY A 35 -15.00 4.57 31.81
N ARG A 36 -15.34 4.24 33.06
CA ARG A 36 -16.71 3.81 33.42
C ARG A 36 -17.20 4.28 34.79
N SER A 37 -16.86 5.48 35.23
CA SER A 37 -17.69 6.16 36.24
C SER A 37 -17.39 7.66 36.34
N ALA A 38 -18.47 8.44 36.27
CA ALA A 38 -18.59 9.83 36.68
C ALA A 38 -17.92 10.91 35.81
N LEU A 39 -18.61 11.30 34.72
CA LEU A 39 -19.24 12.63 34.55
C LEU A 39 -19.71 12.80 33.09
N GLY A 40 -20.99 13.15 32.92
CA GLY A 40 -21.55 13.86 31.76
C GLY A 40 -21.23 13.33 30.36
N ARG A 41 -21.94 12.29 29.91
CA ARG A 41 -21.89 11.80 28.52
C ARG A 41 -22.85 12.55 27.59
N GLU A 42 -22.79 13.87 27.53
CA GLU A 42 -23.46 14.62 26.45
C GLU A 42 -22.58 15.83 26.11
N SER A 43 -22.20 16.00 24.84
CA SER A 43 -21.58 17.22 24.27
C SER A 43 -20.04 17.36 24.15
N LEU A 44 -19.23 16.29 24.04
CA LEU A 44 -17.84 16.45 23.51
C LEU A 44 -17.39 15.39 22.50
N PHE A 45 -18.22 14.40 22.21
CA PHE A 45 -18.01 13.45 21.10
C PHE A 45 -18.75 13.89 19.82
N ASN A 46 -18.87 15.19 19.59
CA ASN A 46 -19.31 15.72 18.32
C ASN A 46 -18.26 16.71 17.81
N ARG A 47 -17.79 16.44 16.59
CA ARG A 47 -16.91 17.27 15.75
C ARG A 47 -15.40 17.06 15.85
N MET A 48 -14.97 15.81 15.95
CA MET A 48 -13.85 15.41 15.08
C MET A 48 -14.46 14.61 13.95
N ASP A 49 -14.27 15.10 12.74
CA ASP A 49 -14.73 14.47 11.50
C ASP A 49 -13.94 13.16 11.37
N PHE A 50 -14.50 12.11 11.97
CA PHE A 50 -13.88 10.79 12.15
C PHE A 50 -13.58 10.10 10.80
N GLU A 51 -14.12 10.62 9.71
CA GLU A 51 -13.76 10.30 8.32
C GLU A 51 -12.34 10.74 7.94
N ASP A 52 -11.70 11.65 8.70
CA ASP A 52 -10.34 12.14 8.42
C ASP A 52 -9.24 11.38 9.20
N LEU A 53 -9.62 10.58 10.21
CA LEU A 53 -8.67 9.89 11.10
C LEU A 53 -8.40 8.42 10.75
N GLY A 54 -9.04 7.86 9.72
CA GLY A 54 -8.74 6.49 9.23
C GLY A 54 -8.83 5.37 10.28
N LEU A 55 -9.54 5.61 11.38
CA LEU A 55 -9.56 4.75 12.58
C LEU A 55 -10.73 3.75 12.59
N VAL A 56 -11.67 3.85 11.66
CA VAL A 56 -12.38 2.68 11.13
C VAL A 56 -11.53 2.13 10.01
N VAL A 57 -10.67 1.18 10.35
CA VAL A 57 -9.99 0.39 9.33
C VAL A 57 -11.05 -0.57 8.79
N ASP A 58 -11.74 -0.11 7.75
CA ASP A 58 -12.59 -0.96 6.95
C ASP A 58 -11.67 -1.89 6.16
N TRP A 59 -11.25 -2.98 6.79
CA TRP A 59 -10.28 -3.93 6.24
C TRP A 59 -10.79 -4.67 5.00
N ASP A 60 -12.06 -4.48 4.60
CA ASP A 60 -12.71 -5.14 3.46
C ASP A 60 -13.07 -4.22 2.27
N HIS A 61 -12.83 -2.91 2.34
CA HIS A 61 -13.07 -1.98 1.21
C HIS A 61 -11.84 -1.04 1.10
N HIS A 62 -10.93 -1.11 0.14
CA HIS A 62 -11.10 -1.22 -1.30
C HIS A 62 -9.76 -1.75 -1.87
N LEU A 63 -9.69 -3.03 -2.23
CA LEU A 63 -8.70 -3.39 -3.26
C LEU A 63 -9.08 -2.57 -4.50
N PRO A 64 -8.12 -1.95 -5.18
CA PRO A 64 -8.46 -1.17 -6.34
C PRO A 64 -9.15 -2.12 -7.35
N PRO A 65 -10.20 -1.63 -8.04
CA PRO A 65 -11.06 -2.49 -8.84
C PRO A 65 -10.25 -3.23 -9.90
N PRO A 66 -10.81 -4.32 -10.45
CA PRO A 66 -10.15 -5.04 -11.54
C PRO A 66 -9.81 -4.10 -12.69
N ALA A 67 -8.71 -4.39 -13.39
CA ALA A 67 -8.37 -3.65 -14.61
C ALA A 67 -9.49 -3.82 -15.65
N ALA A 68 -9.72 -2.77 -16.45
CA ALA A 68 -10.68 -2.83 -17.54
C ALA A 68 -10.30 -3.96 -18.50
N LYS A 69 -11.25 -4.83 -18.86
CA LYS A 69 -10.96 -6.02 -19.69
C LYS A 69 -10.36 -5.65 -21.04
N ALA A 70 -10.87 -4.57 -21.64
CA ALA A 70 -10.34 -4.02 -22.89
C ALA A 70 -8.88 -3.58 -22.76
N VAL A 71 -8.50 -3.00 -21.62
CA VAL A 71 -7.12 -2.60 -21.35
C VAL A 71 -6.23 -3.83 -21.24
N VAL A 72 -6.64 -4.84 -20.47
CA VAL A 72 -5.88 -6.09 -20.31
C VAL A 72 -5.66 -6.81 -21.65
N GLU A 73 -6.67 -6.83 -22.52
CA GLU A 73 -6.57 -7.43 -23.86
C GLU A 73 -5.64 -6.65 -24.79
N SER A 74 -5.61 -5.31 -24.65
CA SER A 74 -4.76 -4.43 -25.46
C SER A 74 -3.28 -4.40 -25.05
N LEU A 75 -2.92 -5.02 -23.92
CA LEU A 75 -1.54 -5.03 -23.43
C LEU A 75 -0.59 -5.71 -24.44
N PRO A 76 0.62 -5.17 -24.63
CA PRO A 76 1.60 -5.74 -25.54
C PRO A 76 2.02 -7.15 -25.08
N ARG A 77 1.78 -8.12 -25.95
CA ARG A 77 2.21 -9.51 -25.79
C ARG A 77 3.49 -9.71 -26.57
N THR A 78 4.58 -9.96 -25.86
CA THR A 78 5.91 -10.17 -26.46
C THR A 78 6.32 -11.62 -26.26
N ALA A 79 6.70 -12.28 -27.36
CA ALA A 79 7.37 -13.57 -27.26
C ALA A 79 8.80 -13.35 -26.76
N ILE A 80 9.18 -14.09 -25.72
CA ILE A 80 10.52 -14.01 -25.13
C ILE A 80 11.55 -14.50 -26.16
N ARG A 81 12.54 -13.65 -26.44
CA ARG A 81 13.69 -13.99 -27.30
C ARG A 81 14.86 -14.38 -26.42
N GLY A 82 15.80 -15.18 -26.93
CA GLY A 82 16.90 -15.77 -26.13
C GLY A 82 17.74 -14.81 -25.25
N SER A 83 17.75 -13.50 -25.51
CA SER A 83 18.38 -12.50 -24.62
C SER A 83 17.56 -12.13 -23.38
N GLN A 84 16.27 -12.49 -23.34
CA GLN A 84 15.33 -12.23 -22.25
C GLN A 84 15.01 -13.51 -21.45
N ALA A 85 15.51 -14.67 -21.87
CA ALA A 85 15.31 -15.95 -21.18
C ALA A 85 15.92 -15.97 -19.76
N ASP A 86 16.96 -15.16 -19.52
CA ASP A 86 17.58 -15.02 -18.20
C ASP A 86 16.72 -14.20 -17.21
N LEU A 87 15.67 -13.53 -17.68
CA LEU A 87 14.76 -12.78 -16.81
C LEU A 87 13.87 -13.76 -16.04
N LYS A 88 13.43 -13.34 -14.85
CA LYS A 88 12.54 -14.13 -13.98
C LYS A 88 11.23 -13.42 -13.80
N CYS A 89 10.13 -14.15 -13.91
CA CYS A 89 8.82 -13.61 -13.57
C CYS A 89 8.75 -13.41 -12.05
N PRO A 90 8.51 -12.19 -11.55
CA PRO A 90 8.49 -11.90 -10.10
C PRO A 90 7.31 -12.53 -9.35
N VAL A 91 6.30 -13.05 -10.07
CA VAL A 91 5.11 -13.67 -9.48
C VAL A 91 5.32 -15.15 -9.19
N CYS A 92 5.85 -15.92 -10.15
CA CYS A 92 6.12 -17.34 -9.99
C CYS A 92 7.59 -17.66 -9.66
N LEU A 93 8.48 -16.66 -9.77
CA LEU A 93 9.92 -16.77 -9.55
C LEU A 93 10.64 -17.74 -10.51
N LEU A 94 10.00 -18.08 -11.64
CA LEU A 94 10.55 -18.93 -12.69
C LEU A 94 11.18 -18.09 -13.82
N GLU A 95 12.18 -18.66 -14.46
CA GLU A 95 12.82 -18.14 -15.68
C GLU A 95 11.85 -18.24 -16.86
N PHE A 96 11.97 -17.33 -17.81
CA PHE A 96 11.16 -17.36 -19.03
C PHE A 96 11.74 -18.35 -20.04
N GLU A 97 10.89 -19.15 -20.68
CA GLU A 97 11.33 -20.04 -21.76
C GLU A 97 11.40 -19.29 -23.11
N GLU A 98 12.27 -19.76 -24.02
CA GLU A 98 12.31 -19.23 -25.38
C GLU A 98 10.95 -19.47 -26.08
N GLU A 99 10.48 -18.46 -26.83
CA GLU A 99 9.17 -18.45 -27.49
C GLU A 99 7.95 -18.41 -26.53
N GLU A 100 8.17 -18.29 -25.21
CA GLU A 100 7.08 -18.14 -24.26
C GLU A 100 6.41 -16.76 -24.37
N THR A 101 5.08 -16.71 -24.18
CA THR A 101 4.32 -15.47 -24.23
C THR A 101 4.40 -14.71 -22.89
N ALA A 102 5.11 -13.59 -22.91
CA ALA A 102 5.12 -12.62 -21.82
C ALA A 102 4.21 -11.42 -22.13
N ILE A 103 3.70 -10.79 -21.09
CA ILE A 103 2.93 -9.54 -21.17
C ILE A 103 3.78 -8.44 -20.56
N GLU A 104 3.98 -7.36 -21.32
CA GLU A 104 4.66 -6.16 -20.85
C GLU A 104 3.61 -5.16 -20.34
N MET A 105 3.80 -4.71 -19.10
CA MET A 105 2.98 -3.66 -18.49
C MET A 105 3.43 -2.28 -19.00
N PRO A 106 2.58 -1.22 -18.97
CA PRO A 106 2.97 0.14 -19.36
C PRO A 106 4.07 0.77 -18.49
N CYS A 107 4.43 0.12 -17.39
CA CYS A 107 5.58 0.44 -16.54
C CYS A 107 6.85 -0.36 -16.89
N HIS A 108 6.87 -1.06 -18.03
CA HIS A 108 7.99 -1.89 -18.55
C HIS A 108 8.33 -3.14 -17.72
N HIS A 109 7.42 -3.59 -16.86
CA HIS A 109 7.58 -4.85 -16.14
C HIS A 109 6.99 -6.03 -16.93
N LEU A 110 7.74 -7.13 -17.01
CA LEU A 110 7.40 -8.34 -17.76
C LEU A 110 6.89 -9.45 -16.84
N PHE A 111 5.85 -10.15 -17.28
CA PHE A 111 5.24 -11.27 -16.56
C PHE A 111 4.77 -12.34 -17.53
N HIS A 112 4.71 -13.60 -17.08
CA HIS A 112 4.02 -14.64 -17.84
C HIS A 112 2.54 -14.28 -18.01
N SER A 113 1.95 -14.56 -19.19
CA SER A 113 0.52 -14.39 -19.43
C SER A 113 -0.33 -15.08 -18.35
N ASN A 114 0.06 -16.28 -17.93
CA ASN A 114 -0.65 -17.05 -16.90
C ASN A 114 -0.53 -16.46 -15.49
N CYS A 115 0.52 -15.68 -15.22
CA CYS A 115 0.74 -15.06 -13.91
C CYS A 115 0.01 -13.72 -13.78
N ILE A 116 0.05 -12.88 -14.81
CA ILE A 116 -0.47 -11.50 -14.72
C ILE A 116 -1.98 -11.43 -14.97
N LEU A 117 -2.56 -12.29 -15.81
CA LEU A 117 -4.00 -12.23 -16.10
C LEU A 117 -4.88 -12.48 -14.85
N PRO A 118 -4.62 -13.50 -14.01
CA PRO A 118 -5.39 -13.70 -12.77
C PRO A 118 -5.15 -12.59 -11.73
N TRP A 119 -4.02 -11.89 -11.81
CA TRP A 119 -3.74 -10.74 -10.96
C TRP A 119 -4.56 -9.52 -11.38
N LEU A 120 -4.58 -9.22 -12.69
CA LEU A 120 -5.32 -8.10 -13.26
C LEU A 120 -6.84 -8.26 -13.17
N SER A 121 -7.33 -9.49 -13.05
CA SER A 121 -8.75 -9.77 -12.78
C SER A 121 -9.18 -9.46 -11.34
N LYS A 122 -8.23 -9.28 -10.42
CA LYS A 122 -8.49 -8.96 -9.00
C LYS A 122 -8.13 -7.53 -8.64
N THR A 123 -7.09 -6.99 -9.27
CA THR A 123 -6.59 -5.63 -9.01
C THR A 123 -6.13 -4.99 -10.31
N ASN A 124 -6.17 -3.68 -10.44
CA ASN A 124 -5.66 -2.95 -11.60
C ASN A 124 -4.16 -2.57 -11.51
N SER A 125 -3.40 -3.08 -10.54
CA SER A 125 -2.06 -2.56 -10.23
C SER A 125 -0.94 -3.52 -10.59
N CYS A 126 0.22 -2.98 -10.99
CA CYS A 126 1.43 -3.78 -11.22
C CYS A 126 1.98 -4.35 -9.90
N PRO A 127 2.28 -5.67 -9.81
CA PRO A 127 2.85 -6.29 -8.60
C PRO A 127 4.17 -5.68 -8.13
N LEU A 128 4.97 -5.10 -9.03
CA LEU A 128 6.31 -4.58 -8.72
C LEU A 128 6.30 -3.10 -8.29
N CYS A 129 5.67 -2.23 -9.08
CA CYS A 129 5.73 -0.78 -8.87
C CYS A 129 4.40 -0.14 -8.50
N ARG A 130 3.32 -0.93 -8.36
CA ARG A 130 1.97 -0.46 -8.05
C ARG A 130 1.40 0.53 -9.07
N HIS A 131 1.95 0.58 -10.29
CA HIS A 131 1.38 1.36 -11.39
C HIS A 131 -0.04 0.85 -11.70
N GLU A 132 -1.02 1.75 -11.59
CA GLU A 132 -2.45 1.47 -11.75
C GLU A 132 -2.90 1.64 -13.20
N LEU A 133 -3.53 0.60 -13.76
CA LEU A 133 -4.21 0.61 -15.04
C LEU A 133 -5.61 1.23 -14.91
N PRO A 134 -6.18 1.75 -16.01
CA PRO A 134 -7.58 2.16 -16.04
C PRO A 134 -8.54 1.01 -15.71
N THR A 135 -9.63 1.32 -15.02
CA THR A 135 -10.70 0.37 -14.65
C THR A 135 -12.01 0.72 -15.34
N ASP A 136 -12.96 -0.22 -15.31
CA ASP A 136 -14.33 -0.01 -15.83
C ASP A 136 -15.26 0.64 -14.77
N ASP A 137 -14.73 0.98 -13.58
CA ASP A 137 -15.49 1.58 -12.48
C ASP A 137 -15.35 3.11 -12.51
N ASP A 138 -16.39 3.79 -12.99
CA ASP A 138 -16.42 5.24 -13.10
C ASP A 138 -16.21 5.95 -11.75
N THR A 139 -16.76 5.41 -10.66
CA THR A 139 -16.65 6.02 -9.33
C THR A 139 -15.21 5.99 -8.83
N TYR A 140 -14.50 4.88 -9.08
CA TYR A 140 -13.09 4.76 -8.75
C TYR A 140 -12.21 5.68 -9.60
N GLU A 141 -12.47 5.76 -10.91
CA GLU A 141 -11.71 6.63 -11.81
C GLU A 141 -11.93 8.12 -11.52
N GLU A 142 -13.15 8.53 -11.14
CA GLU A 142 -13.44 9.88 -10.65
C GLU A 142 -12.66 10.18 -9.36
N HIS A 143 -12.70 9.28 -8.39
CA HIS A 143 -11.95 9.43 -7.14
C HIS A 143 -10.44 9.56 -7.41
N ARG A 144 -9.90 8.74 -8.32
CA ARG A 144 -8.50 8.76 -8.74
C ARG A 144 -8.11 10.12 -9.34
N ARG A 145 -8.94 10.68 -10.23
CA ARG A 145 -8.73 12.01 -10.84
C ARG A 145 -8.81 13.12 -9.80
N ASP A 146 -9.76 13.04 -8.87
CA ASP A 146 -9.94 14.02 -7.80
C ASP A 146 -8.76 14.05 -6.83
N LYS A 147 -8.24 12.88 -6.46
CA LYS A 147 -7.04 12.74 -5.65
C LYS A 147 -5.82 13.37 -6.34
N ALA A 148 -5.61 13.07 -7.62
CA ALA A 148 -4.51 13.65 -8.40
C ALA A 148 -4.62 15.19 -8.50
N ARG A 149 -5.83 15.73 -8.70
CA ARG A 149 -6.08 17.18 -8.72
C ARG A 149 -5.71 17.85 -7.39
N LYS A 150 -6.10 17.26 -6.26
CA LYS A 150 -5.77 17.76 -4.91
C LYS A 150 -4.26 17.74 -4.67
N GLU A 151 -3.58 16.67 -5.06
CA GLU A 151 -2.13 16.54 -4.92
C GLU A 151 -1.38 17.59 -5.75
N GLN A 152 -1.81 17.83 -6.98
CA GLN A 152 -1.27 18.91 -7.81
C GLN A 152 -1.48 20.29 -7.16
N GLN A 153 -2.65 20.55 -6.60
CA GLN A 153 -2.94 21.79 -5.88
C GLN A 153 -2.02 21.96 -4.66
N LYS A 154 -1.81 20.89 -3.89
CA LYS A 154 -0.90 20.87 -2.73
C LYS A 154 0.53 21.18 -3.14
N HIS A 155 1.06 20.48 -4.15
CA HIS A 155 2.41 20.73 -4.67
C HIS A 155 2.56 22.18 -5.17
N ARG A 156 1.53 22.75 -5.83
CA ARG A 156 1.55 24.16 -6.23
C ARG A 156 1.61 25.11 -5.03
N LEU A 157 0.86 24.84 -3.96
CA LEU A 157 0.88 25.63 -2.72
C LEU A 157 2.24 25.52 -2.01
N GLU A 158 2.82 24.32 -1.96
CA GLU A 158 4.15 24.08 -1.39
C GLU A 158 5.24 24.82 -2.17
N ASN A 159 5.18 24.81 -3.51
CA ASN A 159 6.12 25.57 -4.34
C ASN A 159 5.99 27.09 -4.13
N LEU A 160 4.77 27.60 -3.93
CA LEU A 160 4.54 29.01 -3.57
C LEU A 160 5.11 29.33 -2.18
N HIS A 161 4.95 28.42 -1.22
CA HIS A 161 5.54 28.55 0.12
C HIS A 161 7.06 28.60 0.02
N GLY A 162 7.69 27.65 -0.68
CA GLY A 162 9.14 27.62 -0.90
C GLY A 162 9.71 28.91 -1.55
N ALA A 163 9.00 29.48 -2.53
CA ALA A 163 9.40 30.72 -3.19
C ALA A 163 9.29 31.98 -2.30
N MET A 164 8.56 31.92 -1.19
CA MET A 164 8.42 33.04 -0.25
C MET A 164 9.57 33.10 0.77
N TYR A 165 10.25 31.99 1.05
CA TYR A 165 11.29 31.88 2.08
C TYR A 165 12.72 31.74 1.52
N THR A 166 12.93 32.02 0.23
CA THR A 166 14.25 32.10 -0.45
C THR A 166 14.51 33.51 -0.94
#